data_AF-A0A7X8SK21-F1
#
_entry.id   AF-A0A7X8SK21-F1
#
_cell.length_a   1.000
_cell.length_b   1.000
_cell.length_c   1.000
_cell.angle_alpha   90.00
_cell.angle_beta   90.00
_cell.angle_gamma   90.00
#
_symmetry.space_group_name_H-M   'P 1'
#
loop_
_entity.id
_entity.type
_entity.pdbx_description
1 polymer ?
#
loop_
_entity_poly.entity_id
_entity_poly.type
_entity_poly.pdbx_seq_one_letter_code
_entity_poly.pdbx_strand_id
1 'polypeptide(L)'
;MIIIITTAYYYILSSRKKEKELKKKETVNFFFSDKINYEKVIIDKRNGLLDDEDSRILEILSVFEKMSISIKTKVYDEEVILEYYGKYMIHFFKEFKFFILIRREKSGNPYLFIEYEKLVNRINKNDKSQNYYE
;
A
#
# COMPACT_ATOMS: atom_id res chain seq x y z
N MET A 1 -22.16 -40.36 2.09
CA MET A 1 -20.74 -39.94 2.01
C MET A 1 -20.54 -38.78 1.02
N ILE A 2 -20.99 -38.88 -0.24
CA ILE A 2 -20.90 -37.79 -1.24
C ILE A 2 -21.58 -36.49 -0.80
N ILE A 3 -22.80 -36.57 -0.23
CA ILE A 3 -23.55 -35.40 0.26
C ILE A 3 -22.82 -34.65 1.38
N ILE A 4 -22.08 -35.38 2.23
CA ILE A 4 -21.33 -34.80 3.36
C ILE A 4 -20.09 -34.05 2.82
N ILE A 5 -19.46 -34.59 1.78
CA ILE A 5 -18.29 -33.97 1.13
C ILE A 5 -18.71 -32.69 0.38
N THR A 6 -19.83 -32.72 -0.35
CA THR A 6 -20.32 -31.55 -1.09
C THR A 6 -20.80 -30.44 -0.15
N THR A 7 -21.48 -30.77 0.95
CA THR A 7 -21.89 -29.80 1.96
C THR A 7 -20.70 -29.19 2.71
N ALA A 8 -19.71 -30.00 3.09
CA ALA A 8 -18.46 -29.52 3.67
C ALA A 8 -17.68 -28.59 2.72
N TYR A 9 -17.61 -28.96 1.44
CA TYR A 9 -16.98 -28.12 0.41
C TYR A 9 -17.69 -26.77 0.26
N TYR A 10 -19.01 -26.75 0.19
CA TYR A 10 -19.80 -25.51 0.14
C TYR A 10 -19.58 -24.63 1.37
N TYR A 11 -19.49 -25.25 2.55
CA TYR A 11 -19.23 -24.53 3.80
C TYR A 11 -17.85 -23.87 3.81
N ILE A 12 -16.81 -24.57 3.33
CA ILE A 12 -15.46 -24.02 3.19
C ILE A 12 -15.46 -22.85 2.20
N LEU A 13 -16.14 -23.00 1.05
CA LEU A 13 -16.22 -21.95 0.04
C LEU A 13 -16.92 -20.69 0.58
N SER A 14 -18.04 -20.87 1.29
CA SER A 14 -18.79 -19.79 1.94
C SER A 14 -17.97 -19.08 3.01
N SER A 15 -17.24 -19.84 3.83
CA SER A 15 -16.36 -19.29 4.87
C SER A 15 -15.21 -18.48 4.28
N ARG A 16 -14.58 -18.97 3.20
CA ARG A 16 -13.55 -18.22 2.45
C ARG A 16 -14.10 -16.93 1.84
N LYS A 17 -15.34 -16.95 1.34
CA LYS A 17 -16.00 -15.75 0.81
C LYS A 17 -16.25 -14.72 1.92
N LYS A 18 -16.76 -15.16 3.09
CA LYS A 18 -16.93 -14.28 4.26
C LYS A 18 -15.61 -13.70 4.75
N GLU A 19 -14.54 -14.49 4.78
CA GLU A 19 -13.21 -14.03 5.17
C GLU A 19 -12.68 -12.94 4.23
N LYS A 20 -12.88 -13.09 2.91
CA LYS A 20 -12.54 -12.04 1.93
C LYS A 20 -13.34 -10.76 2.15
N GLU A 21 -14.66 -10.86 2.34
CA GLU A 21 -15.51 -9.69 2.61
C GLU A 21 -15.14 -8.99 3.92
N LEU A 22 -14.81 -9.75 4.97
CA LEU A 22 -14.33 -9.20 6.24
C LEU A 22 -13.01 -8.46 6.05
N LYS A 23 -12.04 -9.09 5.38
CA LYS A 23 -10.76 -8.45 5.04
C LYS A 23 -10.96 -7.17 4.25
N LYS A 24 -11.85 -7.16 3.26
CA LYS A 24 -12.21 -5.96 2.49
C LYS A 24 -12.79 -4.86 3.38
N LYS A 25 -13.68 -5.20 4.31
CA LYS A 25 -14.27 -4.25 5.26
C LYS A 25 -13.25 -3.69 6.25
N GLU A 26 -12.37 -4.53 6.80
CA GLU A 26 -11.30 -4.13 7.72
C GLU A 26 -10.25 -3.25 7.03
N THR A 27 -9.87 -3.64 5.80
CA THR A 27 -9.06 -2.86 4.85
C THR A 27 -9.67 -1.46 4.75
N VAL A 28 -10.91 -1.33 4.25
CA VAL A 28 -11.65 -0.07 4.13
C VAL A 28 -11.66 0.75 5.43
N ASN A 29 -12.02 0.14 6.56
CA ASN A 29 -12.08 0.84 7.86
C ASN A 29 -10.73 1.38 8.32
N PHE A 30 -9.64 0.62 8.11
CA PHE A 30 -8.29 1.10 8.38
C PHE A 30 -7.98 2.34 7.53
N PHE A 31 -8.29 2.33 6.23
CA PHE A 31 -8.02 3.48 5.34
C PHE A 31 -8.79 4.74 5.71
N PHE A 32 -10.04 4.62 6.14
CA PHE A 32 -10.85 5.78 6.55
C PHE A 32 -10.59 6.24 7.99
N SER A 33 -9.80 5.48 8.76
CA SER A 33 -9.38 5.87 10.11
C SER A 33 -8.09 6.68 10.15
N ASP A 34 -7.28 6.63 9.08
CA ASP A 34 -5.95 7.22 9.07
C ASP A 34 -6.00 8.70 8.66
N LYS A 35 -5.40 9.58 9.47
CA LYS A 35 -5.49 11.06 9.34
C LYS A 35 -4.56 11.66 8.28
N ILE A 36 -3.81 10.84 7.55
CA ILE A 36 -2.75 11.30 6.67
C ILE A 36 -3.32 11.64 5.29
N ASN A 37 -3.50 12.94 5.03
CA ASN A 37 -3.96 13.46 3.75
C ASN A 37 -2.76 13.79 2.84
N TYR A 38 -2.49 12.88 1.90
CA TYR A 38 -1.48 13.04 0.87
C TYR A 38 -1.60 14.34 0.07
N GLU A 39 -2.83 14.72 -0.32
CA GLU A 39 -3.09 15.92 -1.12
C GLU A 39 -2.69 17.17 -0.35
N LYS A 40 -2.96 17.20 0.95
CA LYS A 40 -2.55 18.29 1.84
C LYS A 40 -1.03 18.44 1.86
N VAL A 41 -0.27 17.35 1.90
CA VAL A 41 1.20 17.41 1.89
C VAL A 41 1.74 17.96 0.56
N ILE A 42 1.16 17.57 -0.58
CA ILE A 42 1.54 18.15 -1.88
C ILE A 42 1.23 19.65 -1.93
N ILE A 43 0.04 20.06 -1.48
CA ILE A 43 -0.40 21.45 -1.52
C ILE A 43 0.48 22.31 -0.61
N ASP A 44 0.73 21.87 0.63
CA ASP A 44 1.55 22.61 1.59
C ASP A 44 3.01 22.76 1.09
N LYS A 45 3.56 21.72 0.43
CA LYS A 45 4.88 21.79 -0.24
C LYS A 45 4.92 22.83 -1.34
N ARG A 46 3.90 22.85 -2.22
CA ARG A 46 3.82 23.86 -3.30
C ARG A 46 3.74 25.28 -2.77
N ASN A 47 3.12 25.47 -1.61
CA ASN A 47 2.96 26.77 -0.99
C ASN A 47 4.16 27.19 -0.13
N GLY A 48 5.18 26.34 0.03
CA GLY A 48 6.35 26.63 0.86
C GLY A 48 6.02 26.79 2.36
N LEU A 49 4.91 26.23 2.83
CA LEU A 49 4.37 26.41 4.19
C LEU A 49 4.87 25.36 5.19
N LEU A 50 5.93 24.63 4.88
CA LEU A 50 6.36 23.45 5.63
C LEU A 50 7.69 23.66 6.35
N ASP A 51 7.63 24.26 7.55
CA ASP A 51 8.76 24.22 8.50
C ASP A 51 9.00 22.80 9.07
N ASP A 52 8.10 21.84 8.80
CA ASP A 52 8.13 20.44 9.25
C ASP A 52 7.90 19.44 8.08
N GLU A 53 8.41 19.78 6.89
CA GLU A 53 8.25 18.98 5.65
C GLU A 53 8.76 17.54 5.83
N ASP A 54 9.92 17.41 6.48
CA ASP A 54 10.60 16.14 6.71
C ASP A 54 9.77 15.14 7.53
N SER A 55 9.10 15.60 8.61
CA SER A 55 8.30 14.72 9.47
C SER A 55 7.07 14.22 8.74
N ARG A 56 6.39 15.09 7.97
CA ARG A 56 5.21 14.69 7.20
C ARG A 56 5.53 13.74 6.06
N ILE A 57 6.65 13.95 5.37
CA ILE A 57 7.13 12.99 4.35
C ILE A 57 7.39 11.64 5.02
N LEU A 58 8.07 11.63 6.17
CA LEU A 58 8.36 10.40 6.92
C LEU A 58 7.08 9.69 7.39
N GLU A 59 6.06 10.42 7.83
CA GLU A 59 4.77 9.85 8.20
C GLU A 59 4.10 9.13 7.02
N ILE A 60 4.02 9.77 5.85
CA ILE A 60 3.47 9.15 4.64
C ILE A 60 4.30 7.92 4.22
N LEU A 61 5.63 8.03 4.20
CA LEU A 61 6.52 6.91 3.90
C LEU A 61 6.30 5.74 4.87
N SER A 62 6.12 6.03 6.15
CA SER A 62 5.86 5.03 7.17
C SER A 62 4.52 4.33 6.96
N VAL A 63 3.49 5.08 6.55
CA VAL A 63 2.19 4.49 6.21
C VAL A 63 2.28 3.61 4.97
N PHE A 64 2.94 4.07 3.90
CA PHE A 64 3.10 3.24 2.69
C PHE A 64 3.95 1.99 2.92
N GLU A 65 4.96 2.05 3.79
CA GLU A 65 5.72 0.87 4.21
C GLU A 65 4.83 -0.13 4.96
N LYS A 66 4.05 0.34 5.94
CA LYS A 66 3.08 -0.50 6.66
C LYS A 66 2.06 -1.14 5.72
N MET A 67 1.50 -0.37 4.79
CA MET A 67 0.56 -0.89 3.78
C MET A 67 1.22 -1.99 2.94
N SER A 68 2.48 -1.78 2.52
CA SER A 68 3.21 -2.73 1.69
C SER A 68 3.51 -4.04 2.43
N ILE A 69 3.84 -3.95 3.72
CA ILE A 69 3.99 -5.12 4.60
C ILE A 69 2.66 -5.84 4.77
N SER A 70 1.55 -5.12 4.98
CA SER A 70 0.22 -5.72 5.14
C SER A 70 -0.26 -6.44 3.88
N ILE A 71 0.03 -5.90 2.70
CA ILE A 71 -0.22 -6.57 1.42
C ILE A 71 0.61 -7.86 1.33
N LYS A 72 1.92 -7.76 1.58
CA LYS A 72 2.85 -8.91 1.51
C LYS A 72 2.44 -10.03 2.46
N THR A 73 1.97 -9.68 3.66
CA THR A 73 1.52 -10.62 4.69
C THR A 73 0.06 -11.06 4.53
N LYS A 74 -0.65 -10.58 3.50
CA LYS A 74 -2.06 -10.91 3.20
C LYS A 74 -3.04 -10.57 4.32
N VAL A 75 -2.69 -9.56 5.13
CA VAL A 75 -3.58 -8.99 6.15
C VAL A 75 -4.68 -8.18 5.47
N TYR A 76 -4.32 -7.39 4.45
CA TYR A 76 -5.24 -6.60 3.65
C TYR A 76 -5.33 -7.09 2.21
N ASP A 77 -6.45 -6.75 1.57
CA ASP A 77 -6.69 -7.08 0.17
C ASP A 77 -5.85 -6.17 -0.75
N GLU A 78 -5.00 -6.76 -1.58
CA GLU A 78 -4.10 -6.03 -2.47
C GLU A 78 -4.84 -5.21 -3.51
N GLU A 79 -5.89 -5.78 -4.14
CA GLU A 79 -6.60 -5.13 -5.23
C GLU A 79 -7.25 -3.84 -4.74
N VAL A 80 -7.89 -3.91 -3.58
CA VAL A 80 -8.52 -2.73 -2.95
C VAL A 80 -7.48 -1.65 -2.65
N ILE A 81 -6.34 -2.01 -2.07
CA ILE A 81 -5.31 -1.01 -1.74
C ILE A 81 -4.76 -0.35 -3.01
N LEU A 82 -4.49 -1.14 -4.04
CA LEU A 82 -3.91 -0.62 -5.27
C LEU A 82 -4.91 0.24 -6.06
N GLU A 83 -6.21 -0.07 -6.00
CA GLU A 83 -7.27 0.74 -6.61
C GLU A 83 -7.30 2.16 -6.03
N TYR A 84 -7.21 2.29 -4.70
CA TYR A 84 -7.26 3.60 -4.03
C TYR A 84 -5.91 4.32 -3.96
N TYR A 85 -4.82 3.61 -3.64
CA TYR A 85 -3.52 4.20 -3.32
C TYR A 85 -2.42 3.92 -4.34
N GLY A 86 -2.59 2.98 -5.26
CA GLY A 86 -1.52 2.52 -6.14
C GLY A 86 -0.86 3.66 -6.92
N LYS A 87 -1.65 4.55 -7.53
CA LYS A 87 -1.13 5.73 -8.25
C LYS A 87 -0.41 6.71 -7.33
N TYR A 88 -0.93 6.95 -6.13
CA TYR A 88 -0.33 7.84 -5.15
C TYR A 88 1.02 7.28 -4.64
N MET A 89 1.08 5.97 -4.35
CA MET A 89 2.30 5.26 -3.98
C MET A 89 3.38 5.40 -5.06
N ILE A 90 3.04 5.16 -6.33
CA ILE A 90 4.02 5.30 -7.42
C ILE A 90 4.52 6.74 -7.52
N HIS A 91 3.60 7.71 -7.50
CA HIS A 91 3.96 9.13 -7.64
C HIS A 91 4.83 9.61 -6.48
N PHE A 92 4.45 9.30 -5.24
CA PHE A 92 5.18 9.72 -4.06
C PHE A 92 6.56 9.09 -4.00
N PHE A 93 6.68 7.80 -4.35
CA PHE A 93 7.99 7.15 -4.41
C PHE A 93 8.90 7.84 -5.43
N LYS A 94 8.37 8.22 -6.60
CA LYS A 94 9.15 8.94 -7.62
C LYS A 94 9.61 10.31 -7.12
N GLU A 95 8.71 11.07 -6.48
CA GLU A 95 8.97 12.42 -5.99
C GLU A 95 9.99 12.42 -4.83
N PHE A 96 9.90 11.45 -3.91
CA PHE A 96 10.69 11.43 -2.68
C PHE A 96 11.76 10.33 -2.64
N LYS A 97 12.09 9.71 -3.79
CA LYS A 97 13.14 8.68 -3.88
C LYS A 97 14.46 9.14 -3.29
N PHE A 98 14.89 10.36 -3.63
CA PHE A 98 16.16 10.90 -3.15
C PHE A 98 16.14 11.17 -1.64
N PHE A 99 15.00 11.63 -1.11
CA PHE A 99 14.79 11.76 0.33
C PHE A 99 14.97 10.42 1.07
N ILE A 100 14.39 9.33 0.53
CA ILE A 100 14.56 7.98 1.09
C ILE A 100 16.04 7.57 1.11
N LEU A 101 16.78 7.82 0.03
CA LEU A 101 18.22 7.49 -0.05
C LEU A 101 19.02 8.24 1.01
N ILE A 102 18.85 9.56 1.13
CA ILE A 102 19.50 10.37 2.17
C ILE A 102 19.17 9.83 3.56
N ARG A 103 17.92 9.44 3.81
CA ARG A 103 17.50 8.92 5.12
C ARG A 103 18.17 7.58 5.43
N ARG A 104 18.30 6.68 4.46
CA ARG A 104 19.03 5.40 4.61
C ARG A 104 20.50 5.61 4.98
N GLU A 105 21.16 6.56 4.31
CA GLU A 105 22.55 6.94 4.59
C GLU A 105 22.69 7.52 5.99
N LYS A 106 21.87 8.53 6.34
CA LYS A 106 21.90 9.18 7.67
C LYS A 106 21.59 8.21 8.80
N SER A 107 20.68 7.26 8.60
CA SER A 107 20.30 6.30 9.63
C SER A 107 21.19 5.04 9.66
N GLY A 108 22.10 4.85 8.70
CA GLY A 108 22.85 3.61 8.53
C GLY A 108 21.99 2.37 8.24
N ASN A 109 20.74 2.56 7.81
CA ASN A 109 19.81 1.46 7.57
C ASN A 109 19.44 1.38 6.08
N PRO A 110 20.09 0.51 5.29
CA PRO A 110 19.82 0.39 3.85
C PRO A 110 18.43 -0.18 3.55
N TYR A 111 17.75 -0.76 4.54
CA TYR A 111 16.43 -1.39 4.39
C TYR A 111 15.26 -0.47 4.75
N LEU A 112 15.52 0.79 5.07
CA LEU A 112 14.45 1.74 5.40
C LEU A 112 13.49 1.90 4.21
N PHE A 113 12.19 1.68 4.43
CA PHE A 113 11.13 1.74 3.41
C PHE A 113 11.30 0.75 2.24
N ILE A 114 11.94 -0.40 2.46
CA ILE A 114 12.27 -1.35 1.39
C ILE A 114 11.05 -2.10 0.86
N GLU A 115 10.05 -2.39 1.70
CA GLU A 115 8.88 -3.13 1.26
C GLU A 115 7.97 -2.26 0.40
N TYR A 116 7.89 -0.97 0.72
CA TYR A 116 7.28 0.04 -0.13
C TYR A 116 7.95 0.15 -1.49
N GLU A 117 9.28 0.26 -1.53
CA GLU A 117 10.04 0.28 -2.79
C GLU A 117 9.79 -0.98 -3.63
N LYS A 118 9.78 -2.17 -3.00
CA LYS A 118 9.46 -3.44 -3.69
C LYS A 118 8.05 -3.44 -4.26
N LEU A 119 7.06 -2.96 -3.51
CA LEU A 119 5.69 -2.87 -3.98
C LEU A 119 5.57 -1.96 -5.20
N VAL A 120 6.13 -0.74 -5.14
CA VAL A 120 6.10 0.22 -6.26
C VAL A 120 6.76 -0.36 -7.50
N ASN A 121 7.90 -1.04 -7.34
CA ASN A 121 8.58 -1.71 -8.45
C ASN A 121 7.75 -2.86 -9.05
N ARG A 122 6.99 -3.60 -8.22
CA ARG A 122 6.07 -4.64 -8.69
C ARG A 122 4.92 -4.05 -9.50
N ILE A 123 4.28 -2.99 -8.98
CA ILE A 123 3.15 -2.33 -9.67
C ILE A 123 3.61 -1.77 -11.02
N ASN A 124 4.74 -1.05 -11.05
CA ASN A 124 5.28 -0.45 -12.28
C ASN A 124 5.65 -1.50 -13.36
N LYS A 125 6.08 -2.70 -12.96
CA LYS A 125 6.37 -3.79 -13.91
C LYS A 125 5.10 -4.35 -14.53
N ASN A 126 4.05 -4.54 -13.71
CA ASN A 126 2.76 -5.06 -14.16
C ASN A 126 2.06 -4.10 -15.14
N ASP A 127 2.16 -2.80 -14.89
CA ASP A 127 1.60 -1.75 -15.77
C ASP A 127 2.29 -1.72 -17.15
N LYS A 128 3.62 -1.87 -17.19
CA LYS A 128 4.38 -1.97 -18.44
C LYS A 128 4.05 -3.24 -19.22
N SER A 129 3.80 -4.37 -18.56
CA SER A 129 3.44 -5.61 -19.26
C SER A 129 2.05 -5.60 -19.90
N GLN A 130 1.15 -4.70 -19.48
CA GLN A 130 -0.16 -4.55 -20.12
C GLN A 130 -0.10 -3.71 -21.41
N ASN A 131 0.90 -2.85 -21.57
CA ASN A 131 1.07 -1.97 -22.74
C ASN A 131 1.77 -2.64 -23.96
N TYR A 132 2.12 -3.92 -23.88
CA TYR A 132 2.73 -4.67 -25.00
C TYR A 132 1.72 -5.58 -25.75
N TYR A 133 0.44 -5.52 -25.38
CA TYR A 133 -0.63 -6.32 -25.98
C TYR A 133 -1.76 -5.49 -26.62
N GLU A 134 -1.55 -4.18 -26.80
CA GLU A 134 -2.37 -3.31 -27.66
C GLU A 134 -1.62 -3.02 -28.98
#